data_AF-A0A073J6S4-F1
#
_entry.id   AF-A0A073J6S4-F1
#
_cell.length_a   1.000
_cell.length_b   1.000
_cell.length_c   1.000
_cell.angle_alpha   90.00
_cell.angle_beta   90.00
_cell.angle_gamma   90.00
#
_symmetry.space_group_name_H-M   'P 1'
#
loop_
_entity.id
_entity.type
_entity.pdbx_description
1 polymer ?
#
loop_
_entity_poly.entity_id
_entity_poly.type
_entity_poly.pdbx_seq_one_letter_code
_entity_poly.pdbx_strand_id
1 'polypeptide(L)'
;MRKNLSKNVRRDDFLGGQHKSLSRKWFAALLWRAFPATSNTEVARLGAPVLGVSERQITNWLNCENDAALSYVTAVMVLAGVECALDGVRGGRAA
;
A
#
# COMPACT_ATOMS: atom_id res chain seq x y z
N MET A 1 -14.93 -1.23 -41.89
CA MET A 1 -15.17 -1.07 -40.44
C MET A 1 -13.95 -1.60 -39.67
N ARG A 2 -12.93 -0.78 -39.42
CA ARG A 2 -11.70 -1.18 -38.69
C ARG A 2 -11.50 -0.25 -37.48
N LYS A 3 -11.09 -0.88 -36.39
CA LYS A 3 -11.11 -0.47 -34.98
C LYS A 3 -10.25 0.79 -34.74
N ASN A 4 -10.82 1.80 -34.07
CA ASN A 4 -10.09 2.95 -33.51
C ASN A 4 -10.15 2.90 -31.97
N LEU A 5 -9.59 1.83 -31.37
CA LEU A 5 -9.60 1.62 -29.92
C LEU A 5 -8.20 1.72 -29.30
N SER A 6 -7.38 2.67 -29.77
CA SER A 6 -5.97 2.76 -29.33
C SER A 6 -5.48 4.19 -29.03
N LYS A 7 -6.36 5.16 -28.75
CA LYS A 7 -5.91 6.55 -28.53
C LYS A 7 -6.37 7.28 -27.28
N ASN A 8 -7.10 6.65 -26.35
CA ASN A 8 -7.58 7.34 -25.14
C ASN A 8 -7.03 6.81 -23.81
N VAL A 9 -5.94 6.03 -23.82
CA VAL A 9 -5.11 5.90 -22.61
C VAL A 9 -4.29 7.17 -22.51
N ARG A 10 -4.84 8.16 -21.81
CA ARG A 10 -4.20 9.46 -21.58
C ARG A 10 -2.96 9.22 -20.72
N ARG A 11 -1.79 9.62 -21.24
CA ARG A 11 -0.52 9.57 -20.50
C ARG A 11 -0.54 10.37 -19.18
N ASP A 12 -1.57 11.19 -18.96
CA ASP A 12 -1.84 11.92 -17.71
C ASP A 12 -2.21 11.05 -16.50
N ASP A 13 -2.67 9.81 -16.69
CA ASP A 13 -3.00 8.94 -15.55
C ASP A 13 -1.75 8.55 -14.74
N PHE A 14 -0.57 8.59 -15.37
CA PHE A 14 0.70 8.16 -14.77
C PHE A 14 1.51 9.28 -14.09
N LEU A 15 1.14 10.56 -14.24
CA LEU A 15 1.97 11.69 -13.84
C LEU A 15 1.23 12.65 -12.87
N GLY A 16 1.32 12.36 -11.58
CA GLY A 16 1.53 13.45 -10.59
C GLY A 16 0.60 13.52 -9.38
N GLY A 17 -0.69 13.15 -9.51
CA GLY A 17 -1.67 13.31 -8.42
C GLY A 17 -2.34 12.02 -7.97
N GLN A 18 -2.80 11.21 -8.93
CA GLN A 18 -3.54 9.97 -8.63
C GLN A 18 -2.64 8.90 -8.02
N HIS A 19 -1.37 8.82 -8.45
CA HIS A 19 -0.37 7.88 -7.96
C HIS A 19 -0.11 8.02 -6.46
N LYS A 20 0.01 9.25 -5.94
CA LYS A 20 0.23 9.48 -4.50
C LYS A 20 -0.97 9.04 -3.68
N SER A 21 -2.18 9.24 -4.19
CA SER A 21 -3.38 8.74 -3.51
C SER A 21 -3.48 7.22 -3.55
N LEU A 22 -3.04 6.59 -4.65
CA LEU A 22 -3.07 5.14 -4.82
C LEU A 22 -2.02 4.44 -3.95
N SER A 23 -0.79 4.98 -3.88
CA SER A 23 0.28 4.46 -3.02
C SER A 23 -0.10 4.54 -1.54
N ARG A 24 -0.72 5.64 -1.10
CA ARG A 24 -1.18 5.79 0.28
C ARG A 24 -2.32 4.84 0.63
N LYS A 25 -3.31 4.71 -0.25
CA LYS A 25 -4.41 3.73 -0.07
C LYS A 25 -3.89 2.30 -0.02
N TRP A 26 -2.93 1.96 -0.87
CA TRP A 26 -2.28 0.65 -0.87
C TRP A 26 -1.49 0.41 0.43
N PHE A 27 -0.74 1.40 0.90
CA PHE A 27 -0.02 1.28 2.17
C PHE A 27 -0.97 1.17 3.37
N ALA A 28 -2.08 1.90 3.39
CA ALA A 28 -3.12 1.74 4.40
C ALA A 28 -3.70 0.31 4.39
N ALA A 29 -3.96 -0.27 3.21
CA ALA A 29 -4.40 -1.66 3.09
C ALA A 29 -3.36 -2.66 3.60
N LEU A 30 -2.06 -2.40 3.36
CA LEU A 30 -0.98 -3.20 3.93
C LEU A 30 -0.91 -3.12 5.45
N LEU A 31 -1.11 -1.93 6.04
CA LEU A 31 -1.17 -1.78 7.49
C LEU A 31 -2.31 -2.60 8.09
N TRP A 32 -3.49 -2.58 7.47
CA TRP A 32 -4.62 -3.42 7.88
C TRP A 32 -4.33 -4.93 7.75
N ARG A 33 -3.50 -5.32 6.77
CA ARG A 33 -3.08 -6.71 6.58
C ARG A 33 -2.04 -7.15 7.62
N ALA A 34 -1.07 -6.29 7.91
CA ALA A 34 -0.03 -6.54 8.91
C ALA A 34 -0.58 -6.56 10.34
N PHE A 35 -1.59 -5.73 10.62
CA PHE A 35 -2.19 -5.57 11.94
C PHE A 35 -3.70 -5.78 11.85
N PRO A 36 -4.18 -7.03 11.90
CA PRO A 36 -5.60 -7.31 11.87
C PRO A 36 -6.27 -6.74 13.14
N ALA A 37 -7.15 -5.76 12.94
CA ALA A 37 -7.84 -5.05 14.00
C ALA A 37 -9.27 -4.70 13.57
N THR A 38 -10.04 -4.05 14.45
CA THR A 38 -11.43 -3.63 14.17
C THR A 38 -11.59 -2.13 13.93
N SER A 39 -10.56 -1.32 14.21
CA SER A 39 -10.59 0.14 14.05
C SER A 39 -9.22 0.73 13.76
N ASN A 40 -9.18 1.93 13.17
CA ASN A 40 -7.93 2.67 12.91
C ASN A 40 -7.11 2.90 14.19
N THR A 41 -7.79 3.22 15.29
CA THR A 41 -7.15 3.45 16.59
C THR A 41 -6.46 2.19 17.10
N GLU A 42 -7.08 1.03 16.88
CA GLU A 42 -6.52 -0.25 17.29
C GLU A 42 -5.31 -0.64 16.41
N VAL A 43 -5.38 -0.42 15.09
CA VAL A 43 -4.21 -0.56 14.19
C VAL A 43 -3.07 0.34 14.64
N ALA A 44 -3.36 1.60 14.98
CA ALA A 44 -2.35 2.55 15.45
C ALA A 44 -1.71 2.10 16.75
N ARG A 45 -2.50 1.64 17.71
CA ARG A 45 -2.02 1.14 19.01
C ARG A 45 -1.14 -0.11 18.87
N LEU A 46 -1.51 -1.03 17.96
CA LEU A 46 -0.75 -2.25 17.71
C LEU A 46 0.53 -2.00 16.90
N GLY A 47 0.44 -1.16 15.86
CA GLY A 47 1.55 -0.90 14.95
C GLY A 47 2.59 0.06 15.50
N ALA A 48 2.22 1.01 16.36
CA ALA A 48 3.12 2.03 16.92
C ALA A 48 4.36 1.43 17.60
N PRO A 49 4.21 0.49 18.56
CA PRO A 49 5.37 -0.12 19.21
C PRO A 49 6.18 -1.02 18.27
N VAL A 50 5.55 -1.63 17.26
CA VAL A 50 6.22 -2.53 16.31
C VAL A 50 7.06 -1.75 15.28
N LEU A 51 6.55 -0.61 14.81
CA LEU A 51 7.20 0.24 13.82
C LEU A 51 8.09 1.32 14.45
N GLY A 52 8.04 1.49 15.78
CA GLY A 52 8.79 2.53 16.49
C GLY A 52 8.33 3.95 16.16
N VAL A 53 7.04 4.13 15.84
CA VAL A 53 6.43 5.41 15.45
C VAL A 53 5.28 5.78 16.38
N SER A 54 4.84 7.03 16.34
CA SER A 54 3.67 7.47 17.10
C SER A 54 2.37 6.91 16.50
N GLU A 55 1.36 6.67 17.35
CA GLU A 55 0.01 6.28 16.91
C GLU A 55 -0.57 7.29 15.90
N ARG A 56 -0.28 8.59 16.10
CA ARG A 56 -0.68 9.66 15.18
C ARG A 56 -0.12 9.47 13.78
N GLN A 57 1.15 9.06 13.65
CA GLN A 57 1.75 8.80 12.33
C GLN A 57 1.03 7.67 11.61
N ILE A 58 0.64 6.61 12.32
CA ILE A 58 -0.10 5.51 11.73
C ILE A 58 -1.51 5.96 11.32
N THR A 59 -2.21 6.72 12.15
CA THR A 59 -3.51 7.29 11.79
C THR A 59 -3.43 8.17 10.55
N ASN A 60 -2.38 9.00 10.43
CA ASN A 60 -2.17 9.84 9.25
C ASN A 60 -1.92 8.99 7.99
N TRP A 61 -1.22 7.86 8.11
CA TRP A 61 -1.04 6.92 7.00
C TRP A 61 -2.34 6.22 6.61
N LEU A 62 -3.15 5.80 7.59
CA LEU A 62 -4.47 5.19 7.37
C LEU A 62 -5.45 6.16 6.69
N ASN A 63 -5.41 7.44 7.08
CA ASN A 63 -6.21 8.51 6.45
C ASN A 63 -5.64 8.95 5.09
N CYS A 64 -4.52 8.38 4.64
CA CYS A 64 -3.83 8.78 3.41
C CYS A 64 -3.42 10.27 3.40
N GLU A 65 -3.18 10.86 4.57
CA GLU A 65 -2.75 12.25 4.73
C GLU A 65 -1.25 12.43 4.49
N ASN A 66 -0.46 11.41 4.84
CA ASN A 66 0.99 11.44 4.70
C ASN A 66 1.52 10.20 3.98
N ASP A 67 2.63 10.36 3.26
CA ASP A 67 3.36 9.27 2.65
C ASP A 67 4.25 8.58 3.70
N ALA A 68 4.31 7.25 3.65
CA ALA A 68 5.22 6.48 4.47
C ALA A 68 6.60 6.43 3.79
N ALA A 69 7.67 6.58 4.59
CA ALA A 69 9.02 6.36 4.09
C ALA A 69 9.18 4.90 3.64
N LEU A 70 10.02 4.66 2.63
CA LEU A 70 10.23 3.34 2.04
C LEU A 70 10.64 2.29 3.09
N SER A 71 11.39 2.68 4.12
CA SER A 71 11.76 1.80 5.24
C SER A 71 10.54 1.23 5.97
N TYR A 72 9.52 2.05 6.23
CA TYR A 72 8.28 1.61 6.86
C TYR A 72 7.43 0.76 5.91
N VAL A 73 7.41 1.10 4.62
CA VAL A 73 6.77 0.27 3.59
C VAL A 73 7.38 -1.12 3.58
N THR A 74 8.71 -1.23 3.57
CA THR A 74 9.41 -2.52 3.62
C THR A 74 9.12 -3.27 4.92
N ALA A 75 9.17 -2.60 6.07
CA ALA A 75 8.87 -3.23 7.36
C ALA A 75 7.45 -3.77 7.41
N VAL A 76 6.45 -2.97 7.01
CA VAL A 76 5.04 -3.40 6.97
C VAL A 76 4.82 -4.50 5.94
N MET A 77 5.52 -4.50 4.79
CA MET A 77 5.45 -5.64 3.86
C MET A 77 6.01 -6.93 4.45
N VAL A 78 7.13 -6.86 5.18
CA VAL A 78 7.70 -8.03 5.86
C VAL A 78 6.73 -8.55 6.93
N LEU A 79 6.08 -7.65 7.67
CA LEU A 79 5.09 -7.97 8.71
C LEU A 79 3.77 -8.50 8.13
N ALA A 80 3.28 -7.91 7.04
CA ALA A 80 2.08 -8.36 6.31
C ALA A 80 2.29 -9.71 5.61
N GLY A 81 3.55 -10.06 5.34
CA GLY A 81 3.93 -11.40 4.92
C GLY A 81 4.85 -11.42 3.70
N VAL A 82 5.80 -12.36 3.77
CA VAL A 82 6.54 -12.94 2.64
C VAL A 82 5.61 -13.50 1.54
N GLU A 83 4.31 -13.68 1.84
CA GLU A 83 3.27 -14.17 0.94
C GLU A 83 2.86 -13.13 -0.14
N CYS A 84 2.88 -11.83 0.15
CA CYS A 84 2.65 -10.80 -0.87
C CYS A 84 3.83 -10.64 -1.83
N ALA A 85 5.06 -10.95 -1.38
CA ALA A 85 6.23 -11.02 -2.26
C ALA A 85 6.25 -12.30 -3.11
N LEU A 86 5.63 -13.39 -2.63
CA LEU A 86 5.54 -14.67 -3.33
C LEU A 86 4.44 -14.70 -4.40
N ASP A 87 3.33 -13.98 -4.26
CA ASP A 87 2.30 -13.93 -5.33
C ASP A 87 2.77 -13.17 -6.58
N GLY A 88 3.79 -12.30 -6.45
CA GLY A 88 4.51 -11.74 -7.60
C GLY A 88 5.53 -12.70 -8.24
N VAL A 89 6.06 -13.66 -7.47
CA VAL A 89 7.05 -14.65 -7.93
C VAL A 89 6.39 -15.94 -8.46
N ARG A 90 5.15 -16.24 -8.06
CA ARG A 90 4.40 -17.43 -8.49
C ARG A 90 3.80 -17.33 -9.91
N GLY A 91 3.91 -16.17 -10.56
CA GLY A 91 3.53 -15.96 -11.96
C GLY A 91 4.62 -16.36 -12.99
N GLY A 92 5.74 -16.92 -12.55
CA GLY A 92 6.91 -17.16 -13.40
C GLY A 92 7.56 -18.53 -13.23
N ARG A 93 6.79 -19.61 -13.07
CA ARG A 93 7.19 -21.00 -13.41
C ARG A 93 6.09 -22.01 -13.07
N ALA A 94 5.29 -22.34 -14.09
CA ALA A 94 4.69 -23.65 -14.31
C ALA A 94 4.62 -23.77 -15.85
N ALA A 95 5.62 -24.42 -16.43
CA ALA A 95 5.63 -25.84 -16.79
C ALA A 95 4.88 -26.06 -18.12
#